data_AF-A0A9X0A9A4-F1
#
_entry.id   AF-A0A9X0A9A4-F1
#
_cell.length_a   1.000
_cell.length_b   1.000
_cell.length_c   1.000
_cell.angle_alpha   90.00
_cell.angle_beta   90.00
_cell.angle_gamma   90.00
#
_symmetry.space_group_name_H-M   'P 1'
#
loop_
_entity.id
_entity.type
_entity.pdbx_description
1 polymer ?
#
loop_
_entity_poly.entity_id
_entity_poly.type
_entity_poly.pdbx_seq_one_letter_code
_entity_poly.pdbx_strand_id
1 'polypeptide(L)'
;MDIDYTPIFKLEELEAHLQELVKSPDVPIDTKLFDAVELQLTEYNISPLIPTLLPTITQILLTTQQDPTAIASLSVKLLQPITFPQALKLASEDALILALRSPIPAANILAIAIIEKATKSSTDVASLASMRGVVENYIRTWLSSPHVGVGEKATQVLGELLEVDSVRELAHITRGIGNMNIDSQRPPGQGALWRRIFQDVEIYEMLFSFCSLKTIGNGDGQLDERQKTLAQARLLRILPRLATVDFDYLTRSTLGHIDREYIPQDDGELGLLYFAATKMVDKEDLLMHMTLTIFFLELLDALSTVDWLFGPRQSYVTEMMRKAMESDVELRQSIEDVTLSPNSTPETKELITSLKLLS
;
A
#
# COMPACT_ATOMS: atom_id res chain seq x y z
N MET A 1 6.11 -4.11 40.45
CA MET A 1 6.04 -5.02 39.29
C MET A 1 7.45 -5.17 38.81
N ASP A 2 8.07 -6.30 39.13
CA ASP A 2 9.42 -6.60 38.67
C ASP A 2 9.41 -6.64 37.14
N ILE A 3 10.24 -5.78 36.55
CA ILE A 3 10.57 -5.87 35.13
C ILE A 3 11.34 -7.17 35.02
N ASP A 4 10.71 -8.18 34.43
CA ASP A 4 11.32 -9.48 34.17
C ASP A 4 12.50 -9.26 33.21
N TYR A 5 13.69 -9.01 33.80
CA TYR A 5 14.96 -8.91 33.10
C TYR A 5 15.34 -10.33 32.67
N THR A 6 14.64 -10.88 31.69
CA THR A 6 15.09 -12.10 31.03
C THR A 6 16.36 -11.75 30.25
N PRO A 7 17.54 -12.24 30.64
CA PRO A 7 18.78 -11.92 29.95
C PRO A 7 18.71 -12.45 28.52
N ILE A 8 19.07 -11.60 27.55
CA ILE A 8 19.08 -11.98 26.13
C ILE A 8 20.38 -12.72 25.86
N PHE A 9 20.27 -14.01 25.55
CA PHE A 9 21.41 -14.84 25.21
C PHE A 9 22.09 -14.30 23.94
N LYS A 10 23.43 -14.16 24.00
CA LYS A 10 24.30 -13.65 22.92
C LYS A 10 24.17 -12.17 22.57
N LEU A 11 23.51 -11.36 23.39
CA LEU A 11 23.43 -9.91 23.14
C LEU A 11 24.83 -9.25 23.08
N GLU A 12 25.71 -9.58 24.02
CA GLU A 12 27.09 -9.05 24.04
C GLU A 12 27.90 -9.48 22.81
N GLU A 13 27.70 -10.72 22.33
CA GLU A 13 28.31 -11.23 21.09
C GLU A 13 27.81 -10.43 19.88
N LEU A 14 26.50 -10.13 19.81
CA LEU A 14 25.91 -9.32 18.74
C LEU A 14 26.46 -7.89 18.78
N GLU A 15 26.53 -7.26 19.95
CA GLU A 15 27.10 -5.92 20.10
C GLU A 15 28.55 -5.86 19.64
N ALA A 16 29.38 -6.84 20.03
CA ALA A 16 30.76 -6.95 19.59
C ALA A 16 30.86 -7.12 18.07
N HIS A 17 30.01 -7.97 17.48
CA HIS A 17 29.98 -8.20 16.05
C HIS A 17 29.53 -6.95 15.26
N LEU A 18 28.54 -6.20 15.74
CA LEU A 18 28.12 -4.93 15.15
C LEU A 18 29.27 -3.91 15.14
N GLN A 19 30.04 -3.83 16.24
CA GLN A 19 31.22 -2.95 16.29
C GLN A 19 32.34 -3.40 15.35
N GLU A 20 32.48 -4.71 15.14
CA GLU A 20 33.42 -5.25 14.14
C GLU A 20 32.99 -4.90 12.72
N LEU A 21 31.71 -5.03 12.37
CA LEU A 21 31.16 -4.64 11.07
C LEU A 21 31.35 -3.15 10.77
N VAL A 22 31.24 -2.29 11.79
CA VAL A 22 31.53 -0.85 11.64
C VAL A 22 33.02 -0.60 11.34
N LYS A 23 33.92 -1.33 11.99
CA LYS A 23 35.38 -1.17 11.79
C LYS A 23 35.87 -1.79 10.49
N SER A 24 35.29 -2.92 10.12
CA SER A 24 35.69 -3.78 9.01
C SER A 24 34.45 -4.23 8.23
N PRO A 25 33.93 -3.42 7.29
CA PRO A 25 32.70 -3.71 6.55
C PRO A 25 32.74 -4.99 5.69
N ASP A 26 33.93 -5.56 5.45
CA ASP A 26 34.11 -6.80 4.70
C ASP A 26 33.93 -8.06 5.57
N VAL A 27 33.82 -7.92 6.90
CA VAL A 27 33.58 -9.05 7.80
C VAL A 27 32.20 -9.63 7.51
N PRO A 28 32.06 -10.95 7.25
CA PRO A 28 30.76 -11.55 6.95
C PRO A 28 29.74 -11.34 8.07
N ILE A 29 28.51 -10.94 7.71
CA ILE A 29 27.39 -10.83 8.66
C ILE A 29 27.04 -12.23 9.22
N ASP A 30 27.13 -12.41 10.54
CA ASP A 30 26.73 -13.66 11.21
C ASP A 30 25.20 -13.73 11.36
N THR A 31 24.53 -14.19 10.30
CA THR A 31 23.06 -14.27 10.27
C THR A 31 22.47 -15.10 11.41
N LYS A 32 23.17 -16.15 11.88
CA LYS A 32 22.70 -17.00 12.99
C LYS A 32 22.72 -16.26 14.31
N LEU A 33 23.69 -15.37 14.51
CA LEU A 33 23.76 -14.53 15.70
C LEU A 33 22.62 -13.51 15.72
N PHE A 34 22.32 -12.88 14.58
CA PHE A 34 21.16 -11.99 14.44
C PHE A 34 19.86 -12.74 14.73
N ASP A 35 19.63 -13.89 14.10
CA ASP A 35 18.42 -14.70 14.29
C ASP A 35 18.25 -15.12 15.76
N ALA A 36 19.34 -15.56 16.41
CA ALA A 36 19.32 -16.01 17.80
C ALA A 36 18.89 -14.89 18.76
N VAL A 37 19.40 -13.67 18.56
CA VAL A 37 19.01 -12.52 19.39
C VAL A 37 17.60 -12.05 19.03
N GLU A 38 17.27 -11.96 17.75
CA GLU A 38 15.98 -11.48 17.27
C GLU A 38 14.83 -12.32 17.84
N LEU A 39 14.95 -13.65 17.88
CA LEU A 39 13.93 -14.57 18.43
C LEU A 39 13.60 -14.32 19.91
N GLN A 40 14.51 -13.73 20.66
CA GLN A 40 14.34 -13.43 22.10
C GLN A 40 13.76 -12.03 22.35
N LEU A 41 13.67 -11.18 21.31
CA LEU A 41 13.13 -9.83 21.44
C LEU A 41 11.60 -9.86 21.62
N THR A 42 11.14 -9.10 22.60
CA THR A 42 9.73 -8.94 22.99
C THR A 42 9.43 -7.45 23.22
N GLU A 43 8.16 -7.09 23.26
CA GLU A 43 7.72 -5.70 23.51
C GLU A 43 8.30 -5.12 24.82
N TYR A 44 8.59 -5.98 25.80
CA TYR A 44 9.11 -5.58 27.11
C TYR A 44 10.63 -5.35 27.14
N ASN A 45 11.41 -6.03 26.29
CA ASN A 45 12.88 -5.96 26.31
C ASN A 45 13.50 -5.18 25.16
N ILE A 46 12.73 -4.77 24.14
CA ILE A 46 13.23 -4.00 23.00
C ILE A 46 13.63 -2.58 23.40
N SER A 47 12.83 -1.91 24.23
CA SER A 47 13.01 -0.47 24.51
C SER A 47 14.41 -0.12 25.07
N PRO A 48 14.98 -0.88 26.01
CA PRO A 48 16.35 -0.65 26.50
C PRO A 48 17.45 -0.83 25.45
N LEU A 49 17.22 -1.63 24.40
CA LEU A 49 18.23 -1.96 23.39
C LEU A 49 18.34 -0.91 22.29
N ILE A 50 17.27 -0.15 22.05
CA ILE A 50 17.19 0.83 20.96
C ILE A 50 18.36 1.82 20.99
N PRO A 51 18.70 2.48 22.11
CA PRO A 51 19.79 3.46 22.14
C PRO A 51 21.16 2.86 21.83
N THR A 52 21.35 1.56 22.11
CA THR A 52 22.63 0.85 21.97
C THR A 52 22.78 0.26 20.56
N LEU A 53 21.76 -0.45 20.08
CA LEU A 53 21.83 -1.22 18.85
C LEU A 53 21.50 -0.40 17.62
N LEU A 54 20.41 0.39 17.67
CA LEU A 54 19.82 0.98 16.47
C LEU A 54 20.72 2.02 15.77
N PRO A 55 21.46 2.90 16.47
CA PRO A 55 22.41 3.80 15.83
C PRO A 55 23.52 3.06 15.06
N THR A 56 24.10 2.03 15.69
CA THR A 56 25.17 1.20 15.09
C THR A 56 24.66 0.44 13.87
N ILE A 57 23.48 -0.16 13.99
CA ILE A 57 22.80 -0.86 12.90
C ILE A 57 22.53 0.08 11.72
N THR A 58 22.04 1.31 12.00
CA THR A 58 21.77 2.31 10.97
C THR A 58 23.05 2.69 10.21
N GLN A 59 24.17 2.88 10.93
CA GLN A 59 25.46 3.16 10.32
C GLN A 59 25.91 2.04 9.36
N ILE A 60 25.73 0.78 9.76
CA ILE A 60 26.09 -0.39 8.93
C ILE A 60 25.19 -0.43 7.68
N LEU A 61 23.87 -0.29 7.85
CA LEU A 61 22.91 -0.35 6.74
C LEU A 61 23.18 0.70 5.65
N LEU A 62 23.72 1.87 6.02
CA LEU A 62 24.04 2.96 5.08
C LEU A 62 25.34 2.72 4.29
N THR A 63 26.19 1.79 4.71
CA THR A 63 27.55 1.62 4.18
C THR A 63 27.86 0.22 3.67
N THR A 64 27.10 -0.79 4.13
CA THR A 64 27.34 -2.19 3.78
C THR A 64 27.04 -2.48 2.30
N GLN A 65 27.91 -3.27 1.69
CA GLN A 65 27.68 -3.86 0.36
C GLN A 65 27.22 -5.32 0.45
N GLN A 66 27.22 -5.89 1.65
CA GLN A 66 26.72 -7.25 1.91
C GLN A 66 25.20 -7.27 1.92
N ASP A 67 24.61 -8.46 1.82
CA ASP A 67 23.17 -8.65 1.97
C ASP A 67 22.72 -8.19 3.39
N PRO A 68 21.93 -7.10 3.51
CA PRO A 68 21.52 -6.53 4.78
C PRO A 68 20.35 -7.29 5.42
N THR A 69 19.88 -8.41 4.86
CA THR A 69 18.61 -9.05 5.27
C THR A 69 18.49 -9.29 6.78
N ALA A 70 19.51 -9.89 7.41
CA ALA A 70 19.49 -10.15 8.86
C ALA A 70 19.50 -8.85 9.69
N ILE A 71 20.25 -7.84 9.25
CA ILE A 71 20.35 -6.53 9.91
C ILE A 71 19.02 -5.78 9.79
N ALA A 72 18.40 -5.81 8.62
CA ALA A 72 17.13 -5.17 8.33
C ALA A 72 15.97 -5.82 9.11
N SER A 73 15.95 -7.15 9.23
CA SER A 73 14.96 -7.88 10.03
C SER A 73 14.98 -7.44 11.50
N LEU A 74 16.16 -7.47 12.12
CA LEU A 74 16.35 -6.98 13.48
C LEU A 74 15.96 -5.50 13.62
N SER A 75 16.29 -4.66 12.62
CA SER A 75 15.91 -3.24 12.60
C SER A 75 14.41 -3.03 12.62
N VAL A 76 13.65 -3.77 11.81
CA VAL A 76 12.18 -3.72 11.79
C VAL A 76 11.62 -4.03 13.17
N LYS A 77 12.19 -5.03 13.87
CA LYS A 77 11.77 -5.39 15.22
C LYS A 77 12.11 -4.29 16.24
N LEU A 78 13.32 -3.74 16.21
CA LEU A 78 13.74 -2.63 17.08
C LEU A 78 12.95 -1.33 16.84
N LEU A 79 12.45 -1.12 15.63
CA LEU A 79 11.63 0.04 15.27
C LEU A 79 10.21 -0.05 15.84
N GLN A 80 9.75 -1.20 16.36
CA GLN A 80 8.36 -1.38 16.83
C GLN A 80 7.84 -0.26 17.75
N PRO A 81 8.54 0.10 18.86
CA PRO A 81 8.06 1.13 19.78
C PRO A 81 8.42 2.57 19.35
N ILE A 82 9.12 2.75 18.22
CA ILE A 82 9.62 4.05 17.76
C ILE A 82 8.54 4.79 16.96
N THR A 83 8.36 6.09 17.23
CA THR A 83 7.43 6.94 16.49
C THR A 83 7.99 7.38 15.15
N PHE A 84 7.13 7.83 14.22
CA PHE A 84 7.57 8.29 12.90
C PHE A 84 8.63 9.43 12.98
N PRO A 85 8.43 10.50 13.78
CA PRO A 85 9.45 11.54 13.92
C PRO A 85 10.76 11.06 14.56
N GLN A 86 10.72 10.05 15.43
CA GLN A 86 11.93 9.46 16.00
C GLN A 86 12.68 8.61 14.97
N ALA A 87 11.96 7.84 14.15
CA ALA A 87 12.55 7.06 13.07
C ALA A 87 13.26 7.96 12.04
N LEU A 88 12.69 9.12 11.72
CA LEU A 88 13.30 10.09 10.80
C LEU A 88 14.57 10.76 11.32
N LYS A 89 14.79 10.79 12.64
CA LYS A 89 16.07 11.24 13.21
C LYS A 89 17.20 10.22 12.98
N LEU A 90 16.85 8.96 12.74
CA LEU A 90 17.78 7.87 12.49
C LEU A 90 17.97 7.67 10.99
N ALA A 91 16.88 7.68 10.22
CA ALA A 91 16.86 7.53 8.77
C ALA A 91 16.34 8.81 8.11
N SER A 92 17.23 9.57 7.47
CA SER A 92 16.85 10.76 6.71
C SER A 92 15.97 10.43 5.50
N GLU A 93 15.36 11.45 4.89
CA GLU A 93 14.61 11.30 3.63
C GLU A 93 15.47 10.66 2.53
N ASP A 94 16.72 11.07 2.38
CA ASP A 94 17.66 10.49 1.41
C ASP A 94 17.95 9.02 1.69
N ALA A 95 18.06 8.63 2.97
CA ALA A 95 18.26 7.24 3.36
C ALA A 95 17.04 6.38 3.02
N LEU A 96 15.83 6.90 3.24
CA LEU A 96 14.59 6.22 2.86
C LEU A 96 14.49 6.06 1.34
N ILE A 97 14.82 7.12 0.57
CA ILE A 97 14.84 7.06 -0.89
C ILE A 97 15.85 6.01 -1.38
N LEU A 98 17.05 5.97 -0.82
CA LEU A 98 18.06 4.98 -1.15
C LEU A 98 17.58 3.56 -0.86
N ALA A 99 16.96 3.35 0.31
CA ALA A 99 16.44 2.04 0.72
C ALA A 99 15.23 1.59 -0.14
N LEU A 100 14.35 2.51 -0.56
CA LEU A 100 13.25 2.22 -1.49
C LEU A 100 13.74 1.86 -2.90
N ARG A 101 14.84 2.48 -3.35
CA ARG A 101 15.47 2.20 -4.65
C ARG A 101 16.36 0.96 -4.67
N SER A 102 16.70 0.44 -3.49
CA SER A 102 17.56 -0.73 -3.38
C SER A 102 16.93 -1.94 -4.09
N PRO A 103 17.73 -2.74 -4.84
CA PRO A 103 17.26 -4.00 -5.40
C PRO A 103 17.04 -5.08 -4.32
N ILE A 104 17.41 -4.80 -3.08
CA ILE A 104 17.34 -5.76 -1.97
C ILE A 104 15.97 -5.63 -1.28
N PRO A 105 15.15 -6.70 -1.24
CA PRO A 105 13.81 -6.67 -0.66
C PRO A 105 13.78 -6.20 0.79
N ALA A 106 14.75 -6.65 1.59
CA ALA A 106 14.84 -6.33 3.00
C ALA A 106 15.04 -4.82 3.25
N ALA A 107 15.79 -4.14 2.37
CA ALA A 107 15.95 -2.69 2.44
C ALA A 107 14.64 -1.96 2.10
N ASN A 108 13.91 -2.41 1.07
CA ASN A 108 12.60 -1.84 0.75
C ASN A 108 11.60 -2.04 1.91
N ILE A 109 11.54 -3.25 2.47
CA ILE A 109 10.65 -3.58 3.59
C ILE A 109 10.97 -2.72 4.80
N LEU A 110 12.25 -2.51 5.12
CA LEU A 110 12.66 -1.62 6.22
C LEU A 110 12.19 -0.17 5.99
N ALA A 111 12.37 0.36 4.78
CA ALA A 111 11.89 1.71 4.44
C ALA A 111 10.37 1.81 4.55
N ILE A 112 9.64 0.81 4.05
CA ILE A 112 8.18 0.75 4.15
C ILE A 112 7.73 0.62 5.62
N ALA A 113 8.45 -0.12 6.47
CA ALA A 113 8.16 -0.24 7.90
C ALA A 113 8.37 1.07 8.67
N ILE A 114 9.32 1.91 8.24
CA ILE A 114 9.48 3.27 8.76
C ILE A 114 8.31 4.16 8.30
N ILE A 115 7.95 4.10 7.02
CA ILE A 115 6.81 4.84 6.46
C ILE A 115 5.49 4.44 7.12
N GLU A 116 5.29 3.16 7.41
CA GLU A 116 4.13 2.62 8.15
C GLU A 116 3.96 3.28 9.51
N LYS A 117 5.02 3.77 10.17
CA LYS A 117 4.88 4.48 11.44
C LYS A 117 4.01 5.73 11.32
N ALA A 118 3.94 6.35 10.14
CA ALA A 118 3.09 7.52 9.92
C ALA A 118 1.59 7.19 10.03
N THR A 119 1.17 5.91 9.88
CA THR A 119 -0.25 5.51 10.02
C THR A 119 -0.79 5.70 11.44
N LYS A 120 0.06 5.99 12.42
CA LYS A 120 -0.36 6.23 13.81
C LYS A 120 -0.98 7.62 14.03
N SER A 121 -0.79 8.57 13.11
CA SER A 121 -1.29 9.95 13.26
C SER A 121 -1.46 10.64 11.91
N SER A 122 -2.59 11.35 11.73
CA SER A 122 -2.81 12.17 10.53
C SER A 122 -1.78 13.30 10.36
N THR A 123 -1.19 13.78 11.46
CA THR A 123 -0.09 14.77 11.40
C THR A 123 1.18 14.16 10.81
N ASP A 124 1.48 12.91 11.15
CA ASP A 124 2.66 12.21 10.62
C ASP A 124 2.45 11.86 9.14
N VAL A 125 1.23 11.49 8.72
CA VAL A 125 0.91 11.31 7.29
C VAL A 125 1.04 12.63 6.52
N ALA A 126 0.59 13.75 7.08
CA ALA A 126 0.79 15.06 6.46
C ALA A 126 2.28 15.43 6.35
N SER A 127 3.09 15.07 7.36
CA SER A 127 4.54 15.23 7.30
C SER A 127 5.16 14.36 6.19
N LEU A 128 4.78 13.10 6.08
CA LEU A 128 5.20 12.21 4.99
C LEU A 128 4.80 12.77 3.61
N ALA A 129 3.60 13.30 3.47
CA ALA A 129 3.11 13.90 2.22
C ALA A 129 3.95 15.13 1.76
N SER A 130 4.65 15.78 2.70
CA SER A 130 5.57 16.87 2.38
C SER A 130 6.91 16.38 1.80
N MET A 131 7.29 15.13 2.06
CA MET A 131 8.53 14.47 1.60
C MET A 131 8.34 13.92 0.18
N ARG A 132 8.21 14.80 -0.81
CA ARG A 132 7.85 14.45 -2.21
C ARG A 132 8.69 13.30 -2.76
N GLY A 133 10.00 13.33 -2.55
CA GLY A 133 10.91 12.29 -3.02
C GLY A 133 10.64 10.92 -2.39
N VAL A 134 10.28 10.88 -1.11
CA VAL A 134 9.94 9.63 -0.42
C VAL A 134 8.63 9.07 -0.98
N VAL A 135 7.60 9.90 -1.16
CA VAL A 135 6.31 9.45 -1.70
C VAL A 135 6.44 8.95 -3.15
N GLU A 136 7.17 9.67 -4.00
CA GLU A 136 7.40 9.24 -5.39
C GLU A 136 8.10 7.88 -5.44
N ASN A 137 9.18 7.70 -4.67
CA ASN A 137 9.90 6.43 -4.64
C ASN A 137 9.09 5.32 -3.98
N TYR A 138 8.23 5.64 -3.01
CA TYR A 138 7.31 4.67 -2.42
C TYR A 138 6.31 4.13 -3.46
N ILE A 139 5.66 5.01 -4.23
CA ILE A 139 4.71 4.60 -5.29
C ILE A 139 5.43 3.83 -6.39
N ARG A 140 6.64 4.27 -6.77
CA ARG A 140 7.49 3.55 -7.72
C ARG A 140 7.80 2.14 -7.23
N THR A 141 8.34 2.00 -6.03
CA THR A 141 8.69 0.70 -5.43
C THR A 141 7.47 -0.20 -5.24
N TRP A 142 6.34 0.36 -4.82
CA TRP A 142 5.07 -0.37 -4.70
C TRP A 142 4.66 -1.00 -6.04
N LEU A 143 4.68 -0.24 -7.12
CA LEU A 143 4.22 -0.71 -8.42
C LEU A 143 5.28 -1.56 -9.15
N SER A 144 6.56 -1.18 -9.10
CA SER A 144 7.62 -1.80 -9.94
C SER A 144 8.39 -2.94 -9.29
N SER A 145 8.32 -3.13 -7.96
CA SER A 145 9.13 -4.15 -7.29
C SER A 145 8.79 -5.56 -7.80
N PRO A 146 9.77 -6.39 -8.19
CA PRO A 146 9.52 -7.77 -8.60
C PRO A 146 9.20 -8.70 -7.42
N HIS A 147 9.40 -8.23 -6.19
CA HIS A 147 9.22 -9.04 -4.98
C HIS A 147 7.80 -8.91 -4.44
N VAL A 148 7.12 -10.05 -4.31
CA VAL A 148 5.72 -10.11 -3.85
C VAL A 148 5.56 -9.50 -2.47
N GLY A 149 6.40 -9.88 -1.50
CA GLY A 149 6.33 -9.37 -0.12
C GLY A 149 6.53 -7.86 0.00
N VAL A 150 7.38 -7.25 -0.83
CA VAL A 150 7.55 -5.79 -0.88
C VAL A 150 6.25 -5.14 -1.37
N GLY A 151 5.69 -5.65 -2.47
CA GLY A 151 4.45 -5.15 -3.04
C GLY A 151 3.24 -5.30 -2.12
N GLU A 152 3.12 -6.45 -1.42
CA GLU A 152 2.05 -6.70 -0.45
C GLU A 152 2.14 -5.74 0.73
N LYS A 153 3.32 -5.61 1.35
CA LYS A 153 3.51 -4.69 2.48
C LYS A 153 3.23 -3.24 2.07
N ALA A 154 3.71 -2.81 0.90
CA ALA A 154 3.43 -1.47 0.38
C ALA A 154 1.93 -1.25 0.06
N THR A 155 1.24 -2.27 -0.46
CA THR A 155 -0.22 -2.19 -0.70
C THR A 155 -0.98 -1.99 0.60
N GLN A 156 -0.65 -2.77 1.64
CA GLN A 156 -1.28 -2.63 2.95
C GLN A 156 -1.03 -1.25 3.56
N VAL A 157 0.23 -0.82 3.62
CA VAL A 157 0.64 0.45 4.23
C VAL A 157 0.04 1.64 3.47
N LEU A 158 -0.04 1.58 2.13
CA LEU A 158 -0.66 2.64 1.34
C LEU A 158 -2.14 2.82 1.69
N GLY A 159 -2.87 1.71 1.86
CA GLY A 159 -4.28 1.75 2.25
C GLY A 159 -4.47 2.34 3.64
N GLU A 160 -3.63 1.95 4.61
CA GLU A 160 -3.67 2.50 5.97
C GLU A 160 -3.32 4.01 6.00
N LEU A 161 -2.31 4.44 5.23
CA LEU A 161 -1.93 5.85 5.15
C LEU A 161 -3.07 6.71 4.59
N LEU A 162 -3.72 6.26 3.51
CA LEU A 162 -4.81 7.00 2.86
C LEU A 162 -6.08 7.00 3.70
N GLU A 163 -6.37 5.94 4.45
CA GLU A 163 -7.46 5.96 5.44
C GLU A 163 -7.21 7.00 6.54
N VAL A 164 -6.00 7.03 7.10
CA VAL A 164 -5.63 7.97 8.17
C VAL A 164 -5.61 9.42 7.69
N ASP A 165 -5.27 9.66 6.42
CA ASP A 165 -5.26 11.00 5.81
C ASP A 165 -6.63 11.45 5.26
N SER A 166 -7.65 10.61 5.30
CA SER A 166 -8.99 10.99 4.83
C SER A 166 -9.55 12.19 5.57
N VAL A 167 -9.98 13.22 4.83
CA VAL A 167 -10.58 14.46 5.38
C VAL A 167 -11.98 14.21 5.94
N ARG A 168 -12.66 13.20 5.41
CA ARG A 168 -13.99 12.84 5.87
C ARG A 168 -13.81 12.20 7.24
N GLU A 169 -14.56 12.66 8.24
CA GLU A 169 -14.83 11.81 9.40
C GLU A 169 -15.33 10.50 8.81
N LEU A 170 -14.59 9.41 8.99
CA LEU A 170 -15.10 8.08 8.70
C LEU A 170 -16.36 7.97 9.56
N ALA A 171 -17.53 8.18 8.95
CA ALA A 171 -18.79 7.84 9.57
C ALA A 171 -18.67 6.34 9.81
N HIS A 172 -18.40 5.95 11.04
CA HIS A 172 -18.14 4.57 11.37
C HIS A 172 -19.26 3.71 10.82
N ILE A 173 -18.86 2.76 9.98
CA ILE A 173 -19.54 1.49 9.78
C ILE A 173 -19.73 0.90 11.18
N THR A 174 -20.93 0.99 11.73
CA THR A 174 -21.39 0.17 12.85
C THR A 174 -22.92 0.28 12.94
N ARG A 175 -23.62 -0.47 12.10
CA ARG A 175 -24.95 -0.97 12.46
C ARG A 175 -24.84 -2.45 12.75
N GLY A 176 -24.39 -2.77 13.96
CA GLY A 176 -24.34 -4.14 14.43
C GLY A 176 -23.56 -4.32 15.73
N ILE A 177 -24.27 -4.17 16.86
CA ILE A 177 -23.95 -4.70 18.19
C ILE A 177 -22.80 -3.98 18.93
N GLY A 178 -23.17 -3.42 20.09
CA GLY A 178 -22.34 -2.57 20.92
C GLY A 178 -20.97 -3.13 21.25
N ASN A 179 -19.96 -2.37 20.85
CA ASN A 179 -18.70 -2.24 21.57
C ASN A 179 -18.36 -0.74 21.60
N MET A 180 -17.95 -0.25 22.76
CA MET A 180 -17.64 1.15 22.98
C MET A 180 -16.59 1.63 21.97
N ASN A 181 -16.94 2.62 21.14
CA ASN A 181 -16.03 3.24 20.19
C ASN A 181 -14.94 4.01 20.94
N ILE A 182 -13.79 3.39 21.13
CA ILE A 182 -12.56 4.03 21.61
C ILE A 182 -11.83 4.73 20.44
N ASP A 183 -12.14 4.39 19.18
CA ASP A 183 -11.51 4.96 17.98
C ASP A 183 -12.12 6.28 17.48
N SER A 184 -13.25 6.75 18.03
CA SER A 184 -13.86 8.04 17.70
C SER A 184 -13.11 9.28 18.24
N GLN A 185 -11.83 9.12 18.63
CA GLN A 185 -10.99 10.20 19.15
C GLN A 185 -9.89 10.67 18.19
N ARG A 186 -9.72 10.05 17.01
CA ARG A 186 -8.69 10.51 16.07
C ARG A 186 -9.20 11.71 15.27
N PRO A 187 -8.48 12.84 15.26
CA PRO A 187 -8.85 13.98 14.43
C PRO A 187 -8.86 13.56 12.96
N PRO A 188 -9.77 14.11 12.14
CA PRO A 188 -9.81 13.81 10.72
C PRO A 188 -8.46 14.13 10.04
N GLY A 189 -8.19 13.44 8.94
CA GLY A 189 -7.02 13.66 8.12
C GLY A 189 -7.04 15.00 7.38
N GLN A 190 -5.93 15.33 6.71
CA GLN A 190 -5.77 16.60 6.01
C GLN A 190 -5.89 16.46 4.48
N GLY A 191 -6.06 15.23 3.98
CA GLY A 191 -6.04 14.91 2.54
C GLY A 191 -4.72 15.32 1.88
N ALA A 192 -3.63 15.43 2.65
CA ALA A 192 -2.35 15.88 2.15
C ALA A 192 -1.70 14.83 1.25
N LEU A 193 -1.75 13.57 1.66
CA LEU A 193 -1.25 12.43 0.90
C LEU A 193 -2.16 12.10 -0.28
N TRP A 194 -3.49 12.20 -0.11
CA TRP A 194 -4.44 12.09 -1.22
C TRP A 194 -4.09 13.08 -2.34
N ARG A 195 -3.93 14.37 -2.01
CA ARG A 195 -3.51 15.37 -3.00
C ARG A 195 -2.14 15.07 -3.60
N ARG A 196 -1.18 14.64 -2.78
CA ARG A 196 0.16 14.28 -3.26
C ARG A 196 0.11 13.17 -4.31
N ILE A 197 -0.72 12.14 -4.12
CA ILE A 197 -0.77 11.00 -5.04
C ILE A 197 -1.61 11.28 -6.28
N PHE A 198 -2.74 11.97 -6.11
CA PHE A 198 -3.76 12.10 -7.17
C PHE A 198 -3.78 13.47 -7.86
N GLN A 199 -2.98 14.46 -7.40
CA GLN A 199 -2.92 15.80 -8.00
C GLN A 199 -1.50 16.25 -8.38
N ASP A 200 -0.44 15.56 -7.93
CA ASP A 200 0.89 15.73 -8.54
C ASP A 200 0.97 14.95 -9.84
N VAL A 201 1.33 15.64 -10.92
CA VAL A 201 1.44 15.09 -12.28
C VAL A 201 2.30 13.83 -12.31
N GLU A 202 3.50 13.88 -11.74
CA GLU A 202 4.48 12.81 -11.87
C GLU A 202 4.07 11.53 -11.13
N ILE A 203 3.40 11.66 -9.98
CA ILE A 203 2.94 10.51 -9.21
C ILE A 203 1.67 9.94 -9.83
N TYR A 204 0.74 10.80 -10.24
CA TYR A 204 -0.51 10.38 -10.84
C TYR A 204 -0.27 9.68 -12.19
N GLU A 205 0.58 10.23 -13.05
CA GLU A 205 0.99 9.61 -14.32
C GLU A 205 1.67 8.25 -14.08
N MET A 206 2.40 8.08 -12.98
CA MET A 206 3.02 6.81 -12.62
C MET A 206 1.99 5.69 -12.44
N LEU A 207 0.82 5.98 -11.85
CA LEU A 207 -0.25 5.00 -11.64
C LEU A 207 -0.76 4.43 -12.97
N PHE A 208 -0.86 5.28 -14.00
CA PHE A 208 -1.29 4.84 -15.34
C PHE A 208 -0.16 4.20 -16.12
N SER A 209 0.99 4.86 -16.20
CA SER A 209 2.13 4.36 -16.98
C SER A 209 2.54 2.98 -16.46
N PHE A 210 2.69 2.77 -15.16
CA PHE A 210 3.15 1.49 -14.63
C PHE A 210 2.11 0.37 -14.74
N CYS A 211 0.85 0.69 -14.96
CA CYS A 211 -0.22 -0.29 -15.11
C CYS A 211 -0.72 -0.44 -16.55
N SER A 212 -0.31 0.42 -17.48
CA SER A 212 -0.78 0.38 -18.87
C SER A 212 0.09 -0.50 -19.75
N LEU A 213 -0.57 -1.38 -20.52
CA LEU A 213 0.05 -2.21 -21.55
C LEU A 213 0.60 -1.38 -22.72
N LYS A 214 0.16 -0.12 -22.89
CA LYS A 214 0.67 0.80 -23.93
C LYS A 214 2.13 1.20 -23.72
N THR A 215 2.65 1.03 -22.51
CA THR A 215 3.99 1.51 -22.11
C THR A 215 4.92 0.35 -21.71
N ILE A 216 4.63 -0.87 -22.19
CA ILE A 216 5.53 -2.01 -22.04
C ILE A 216 6.84 -1.69 -22.77
N GLY A 217 7.96 -1.96 -22.10
CA GLY A 217 9.26 -1.86 -22.73
C GLY A 217 10.40 -2.13 -21.76
N ASN A 218 11.60 -2.17 -22.30
CA ASN A 218 12.84 -2.44 -21.56
C ASN A 218 13.71 -1.18 -21.41
N GLY A 219 13.17 0.01 -21.71
CA GLY A 219 13.86 1.27 -21.56
C GLY A 219 13.91 1.74 -20.10
N ASP A 220 14.74 2.74 -19.81
CA ASP A 220 14.84 3.32 -18.47
C ASP A 220 13.47 3.81 -17.98
N GLY A 221 13.03 3.28 -16.85
CA GLY A 221 11.74 3.62 -16.23
C GLY A 221 10.52 2.88 -16.82
N GLN A 222 10.71 1.98 -17.78
CA GLN A 222 9.65 1.10 -18.28
C GLN A 222 9.62 -0.23 -17.50
N LEU A 223 8.45 -0.86 -17.47
CA LEU A 223 8.25 -2.17 -16.86
C LEU A 223 8.05 -3.21 -17.96
N ASP A 224 8.64 -4.38 -17.76
CA ASP A 224 8.35 -5.55 -18.59
C ASP A 224 6.91 -6.04 -18.35
N GLU A 225 6.44 -6.95 -19.20
CA GLU A 225 5.07 -7.48 -19.15
C GLU A 225 4.74 -8.10 -17.78
N ARG A 226 5.65 -8.88 -17.20
CA ARG A 226 5.45 -9.51 -15.89
C ARG A 226 5.31 -8.46 -14.78
N GLN A 227 6.14 -7.43 -14.81
CA GLN A 227 6.08 -6.34 -13.84
C GLN A 227 4.80 -5.51 -14.00
N LYS A 228 4.29 -5.31 -15.23
CA LYS A 228 2.97 -4.70 -15.46
C LYS A 228 1.87 -5.53 -14.81
N THR A 229 1.82 -6.84 -15.06
CA THR A 229 0.83 -7.75 -14.45
C THR A 229 0.85 -7.64 -12.92
N LEU A 230 2.03 -7.59 -12.30
CA LEU A 230 2.17 -7.38 -10.86
C LEU A 230 1.67 -6.00 -10.41
N ALA A 231 2.00 -4.94 -11.13
CA ALA A 231 1.54 -3.58 -10.84
C ALA A 231 0.01 -3.47 -10.94
N GLN A 232 -0.58 -4.02 -12.00
CA GLN A 232 -2.02 -4.08 -12.23
C GLN A 232 -2.73 -4.83 -11.09
N ALA A 233 -2.24 -6.02 -10.72
CA ALA A 233 -2.81 -6.79 -9.61
C ALA A 233 -2.72 -6.07 -8.25
N ARG A 234 -1.67 -5.28 -8.02
CA ARG A 234 -1.54 -4.44 -6.81
C ARG A 234 -2.53 -3.29 -6.82
N LEU A 235 -2.70 -2.62 -7.96
CA LEU A 235 -3.65 -1.53 -8.10
C LEU A 235 -5.10 -2.03 -7.95
N LEU A 236 -5.47 -3.13 -8.61
CA LEU A 236 -6.80 -3.74 -8.47
C LEU A 236 -7.14 -4.08 -7.02
N ARG A 237 -6.18 -4.60 -6.26
CA ARG A 237 -6.39 -5.03 -4.87
C ARG A 237 -6.59 -3.89 -3.88
N ILE A 238 -6.08 -2.69 -4.15
CA ILE A 238 -6.23 -1.56 -3.23
C ILE A 238 -7.46 -0.69 -3.54
N LEU A 239 -7.88 -0.64 -4.82
CA LEU A 239 -8.94 0.27 -5.27
C LEU A 239 -10.30 0.07 -4.59
N PRO A 240 -10.82 -1.16 -4.34
CA PRO A 240 -12.06 -1.36 -3.61
C PRO A 240 -12.07 -0.69 -2.24
N ARG A 241 -10.97 -0.86 -1.48
CA ARG A 241 -10.77 -0.22 -0.17
C ARG A 241 -10.71 1.30 -0.30
N LEU A 242 -9.93 1.83 -1.24
CA LEU A 242 -9.80 3.28 -1.41
C LEU A 242 -11.10 3.95 -1.88
N ALA A 243 -11.92 3.24 -2.66
CA ALA A 243 -13.20 3.72 -3.15
C ALA A 243 -14.18 3.98 -2.00
N THR A 244 -14.11 3.25 -0.89
CA THR A 244 -14.96 3.51 0.30
C THR A 244 -14.51 4.74 1.09
N VAL A 245 -13.22 5.06 1.03
CA VAL A 245 -12.59 6.18 1.75
C VAL A 245 -12.84 7.51 1.03
N ASP A 246 -12.34 7.64 -0.20
CA ASP A 246 -12.54 8.85 -1.01
C ASP A 246 -12.68 8.52 -2.50
N PHE A 247 -13.93 8.24 -2.88
CA PHE A 247 -14.32 7.93 -4.25
C PHE A 247 -14.02 9.06 -5.25
N ASP A 248 -14.08 10.32 -4.81
CA ASP A 248 -13.98 11.45 -5.75
C ASP A 248 -12.54 11.60 -6.25
N TYR A 249 -11.52 11.32 -5.43
CA TYR A 249 -10.11 11.30 -5.91
C TYR A 249 -9.85 10.21 -6.96
N LEU A 250 -10.59 9.09 -6.92
CA LEU A 250 -10.39 7.98 -7.85
C LEU A 250 -11.15 8.16 -9.17
N THR A 251 -12.17 9.02 -9.19
CA THR A 251 -13.12 9.16 -10.31
C THR A 251 -13.11 10.56 -10.94
N ARG A 252 -12.66 11.58 -10.22
CA ARG A 252 -12.64 12.97 -10.67
C ARG A 252 -11.22 13.50 -10.65
N SER A 253 -10.50 13.28 -11.74
CA SER A 253 -9.15 13.82 -11.91
C SER A 253 -9.18 15.32 -12.22
N THR A 254 -8.40 16.11 -11.49
CA THR A 254 -8.04 17.47 -11.91
C THR A 254 -7.01 17.46 -13.04
N LEU A 255 -6.41 16.29 -13.31
CA LEU A 255 -5.39 16.04 -14.32
C LEU A 255 -5.94 15.25 -15.51
N GLY A 256 -7.18 15.56 -15.95
CA GLY A 256 -7.83 14.84 -17.05
C GLY A 256 -7.11 14.90 -18.42
N HIS A 257 -5.98 15.61 -18.54
CA HIS A 257 -5.10 15.46 -19.70
C HIS A 257 -4.32 14.14 -19.65
N ILE A 258 -3.87 13.72 -18.45
CA ILE A 258 -3.20 12.42 -18.22
C ILE A 258 -4.18 11.28 -18.50
N ASP A 259 -5.39 11.34 -17.92
CA ASP A 259 -6.41 10.31 -18.12
C ASP A 259 -6.64 10.01 -19.61
N ARG A 260 -6.68 11.06 -20.45
CA ARG A 260 -6.94 10.96 -21.90
C ARG A 260 -5.80 10.34 -22.70
N GLU A 261 -4.60 10.23 -22.16
CA GLU A 261 -3.51 9.49 -22.80
C GLU A 261 -3.73 7.98 -22.70
N TYR A 262 -4.35 7.55 -21.59
CA TYR A 262 -4.56 6.13 -21.28
C TYR A 262 -5.98 5.66 -21.61
N ILE A 263 -6.98 6.51 -21.45
CA ILE A 263 -8.40 6.27 -21.73
C ILE A 263 -8.77 7.01 -23.04
N PRO A 264 -9.21 6.31 -24.10
CA PRO A 264 -9.64 6.97 -25.33
C PRO A 264 -10.83 7.92 -25.08
N GLN A 265 -10.87 9.05 -25.78
CA GLN A 265 -11.87 10.12 -25.51
C GLN A 265 -13.32 9.67 -25.68
N ASP A 266 -13.59 8.70 -26.55
CA ASP A 266 -14.93 8.22 -26.88
C ASP A 266 -15.41 7.08 -25.96
N ASP A 267 -14.59 6.69 -24.99
CA ASP A 267 -14.72 5.38 -24.38
C ASP A 267 -15.43 5.38 -23.03
N GLY A 268 -15.69 6.56 -22.45
CA GLY A 268 -16.58 6.74 -21.31
C GLY A 268 -16.06 7.73 -20.28
N GLU A 269 -16.07 7.31 -19.01
CA GLU A 269 -15.67 8.13 -17.87
C GLU A 269 -14.14 8.27 -17.76
N LEU A 270 -13.70 9.26 -16.98
CA LEU A 270 -12.28 9.49 -16.68
C LEU A 270 -11.93 9.01 -15.26
N GLY A 271 -10.65 9.10 -14.91
CA GLY A 271 -10.14 8.74 -13.59
C GLY A 271 -9.54 7.33 -13.50
N LEU A 272 -8.79 7.14 -12.42
CA LEU A 272 -8.00 5.93 -12.18
C LEU A 272 -8.89 4.69 -12.02
N LEU A 273 -10.03 4.82 -11.33
CA LEU A 273 -10.93 3.70 -11.13
C LEU A 273 -11.51 3.20 -12.46
N TYR A 274 -11.88 4.12 -13.37
CA TYR A 274 -12.39 3.73 -14.68
C TYR A 274 -11.32 3.04 -15.52
N PHE A 275 -10.10 3.59 -15.54
CA PHE A 275 -8.96 3.00 -16.22
C PHE A 275 -8.69 1.57 -15.74
N ALA A 276 -8.60 1.37 -14.42
CA ALA A 276 -8.35 0.06 -13.82
C ALA A 276 -9.45 -0.95 -14.18
N ALA A 277 -10.71 -0.53 -14.14
CA ALA A 277 -11.86 -1.37 -14.39
C ALA A 277 -12.03 -1.77 -15.87
N THR A 278 -11.64 -0.91 -16.82
CA THR A 278 -12.04 -1.09 -18.22
C THR A 278 -10.89 -1.16 -19.22
N LYS A 279 -9.76 -0.48 -18.97
CA LYS A 279 -8.67 -0.29 -19.95
C LYS A 279 -7.35 -0.93 -19.56
N MET A 280 -7.15 -1.21 -18.27
CA MET A 280 -5.86 -1.57 -17.72
C MET A 280 -5.47 -3.03 -18.05
N VAL A 281 -6.42 -3.94 -17.95
CA VAL A 281 -6.19 -5.39 -18.02
C VAL A 281 -6.44 -5.92 -19.44
N ASP A 282 -5.51 -6.75 -19.93
CA ASP A 282 -5.78 -7.62 -21.07
C ASP A 282 -6.61 -8.81 -20.60
N LYS A 283 -7.82 -8.96 -21.15
CA LYS A 283 -8.74 -10.04 -20.77
C LYS A 283 -8.37 -11.38 -21.39
N GLU A 284 -7.45 -11.41 -22.36
CA GLU A 284 -6.91 -12.66 -22.91
C GLU A 284 -5.92 -13.33 -21.94
N ASP A 285 -5.33 -12.57 -21.01
CA ASP A 285 -4.61 -13.15 -19.86
C ASP A 285 -5.63 -13.63 -18.82
N LEU A 286 -5.90 -14.94 -18.83
CA LEU A 286 -6.86 -15.59 -17.94
C LEU A 286 -6.64 -15.27 -16.45
N LEU A 287 -5.38 -15.19 -16.00
CA LEU A 287 -5.10 -14.92 -14.58
C LEU A 287 -5.44 -13.47 -14.24
N MET A 288 -5.14 -12.54 -15.14
CA MET A 288 -5.52 -11.14 -14.95
C MET A 288 -7.00 -10.89 -15.13
N HIS A 289 -7.67 -11.61 -16.02
CA HIS A 289 -9.12 -11.56 -16.16
C HIS A 289 -9.82 -12.07 -14.88
N MET A 290 -9.38 -13.19 -14.30
CA MET A 290 -9.84 -13.63 -12.98
C MET A 290 -9.59 -12.58 -11.90
N THR A 291 -8.43 -11.93 -11.91
CA THR A 291 -8.09 -10.86 -10.96
C THR A 291 -9.03 -9.66 -11.12
N LEU A 292 -9.36 -9.28 -12.35
CA LEU A 292 -10.31 -8.20 -12.66
C LEU A 292 -11.72 -8.55 -12.19
N THR A 293 -12.16 -9.80 -12.38
CA THR A 293 -13.46 -10.27 -11.88
C THR A 293 -13.51 -10.20 -10.35
N ILE A 294 -12.48 -10.68 -9.65
CA ILE A 294 -12.39 -10.56 -8.18
C ILE A 294 -12.45 -9.08 -7.76
N PHE A 295 -11.74 -8.19 -8.45
CA PHE A 295 -11.79 -6.76 -8.18
C PHE A 295 -13.22 -6.20 -8.27
N PHE A 296 -14.00 -6.57 -9.29
CA PHE A 296 -15.39 -6.09 -9.40
C PHE A 296 -16.27 -6.59 -8.26
N LEU A 297 -16.10 -7.85 -7.86
CA LEU A 297 -16.84 -8.44 -6.74
C LEU A 297 -16.49 -7.73 -5.42
N GLU A 298 -15.21 -7.53 -5.15
CA GLU A 298 -14.73 -6.80 -3.97
C GLU A 298 -15.17 -5.34 -3.99
N LEU A 299 -15.17 -4.68 -5.15
CA LEU A 299 -15.62 -3.30 -5.31
C LEU A 299 -17.12 -3.18 -5.01
N LEU A 300 -17.95 -4.07 -5.54
CA LEU A 300 -19.39 -4.06 -5.28
C LEU A 300 -19.69 -4.32 -3.80
N ASP A 301 -19.01 -5.29 -3.19
CA ASP A 301 -19.17 -5.57 -1.76
C ASP A 301 -18.75 -4.36 -0.91
N ALA A 302 -17.58 -3.78 -1.18
CA ALA A 302 -17.09 -2.60 -0.48
C ALA A 302 -18.04 -1.39 -0.63
N LEU A 303 -18.53 -1.14 -1.85
CA LEU A 303 -19.47 -0.06 -2.15
C LEU A 303 -20.89 -0.30 -1.60
N SER A 304 -21.26 -1.54 -1.28
CA SER A 304 -22.54 -1.84 -0.64
C SER A 304 -22.61 -1.34 0.79
N THR A 305 -21.46 -1.12 1.43
CA THR A 305 -21.34 -0.71 2.83
C THR A 305 -21.42 0.81 3.05
N VAL A 306 -21.48 1.62 1.97
CA VAL A 306 -21.38 3.08 2.06
C VAL A 306 -22.71 3.79 1.80
N ASP A 307 -23.04 4.76 2.66
CA ASP A 307 -24.28 5.54 2.57
C ASP A 307 -24.23 6.67 1.53
N TRP A 308 -23.07 6.92 0.91
CA TRP A 308 -22.86 8.08 0.03
C TRP A 308 -22.99 7.76 -1.47
N LEU A 309 -23.24 6.51 -1.84
CA LEU A 309 -23.30 6.05 -3.22
C LEU A 309 -24.68 6.35 -3.85
N PHE A 310 -24.90 7.59 -4.23
CA PHE A 310 -26.12 8.04 -4.88
C PHE A 310 -25.83 9.09 -5.96
N GLY A 311 -26.82 9.36 -6.82
CA GLY A 311 -26.74 10.40 -7.85
C GLY A 311 -25.54 10.19 -8.79
N PRO A 312 -24.66 11.20 -8.99
CA PRO A 312 -23.55 11.09 -9.93
C PRO A 312 -22.58 9.92 -9.67
N ARG A 313 -22.35 9.55 -8.40
CA ARG A 313 -21.44 8.44 -8.06
C ARG A 313 -22.04 7.09 -8.44
N GLN A 314 -23.33 6.91 -8.17
CA GLN A 314 -24.06 5.71 -8.58
C GLN A 314 -24.11 5.60 -10.12
N SER A 315 -24.35 6.71 -10.81
CA SER A 315 -24.30 6.76 -12.28
C SER A 315 -22.94 6.37 -12.84
N TYR A 316 -21.85 6.89 -12.27
CA TYR A 316 -20.48 6.53 -12.66
C TYR A 316 -20.24 5.02 -12.50
N VAL A 317 -20.58 4.45 -11.33
CA VAL A 317 -20.40 3.01 -11.09
C VAL A 317 -21.23 2.19 -12.06
N THR A 318 -22.48 2.60 -12.32
CA THR A 318 -23.37 1.91 -13.27
C THR A 318 -22.77 1.91 -14.68
N GLU A 319 -22.25 3.05 -15.16
CA GLU A 319 -21.67 3.17 -16.49
C GLU A 319 -20.40 2.33 -16.62
N MET A 320 -19.50 2.41 -15.64
CA MET A 320 -18.28 1.62 -15.58
C MET A 320 -18.57 0.12 -15.58
N MET A 321 -19.52 -0.35 -14.76
CA MET A 321 -19.93 -1.75 -14.70
C MET A 321 -20.52 -2.20 -16.04
N ARG A 322 -21.43 -1.42 -16.63
CA ARG A 322 -22.03 -1.76 -17.93
C ARG A 322 -20.97 -1.89 -19.02
N LYS A 323 -20.03 -0.93 -19.07
CA LYS A 323 -18.92 -0.96 -20.02
C LYS A 323 -18.05 -2.21 -19.82
N ALA A 324 -17.72 -2.54 -18.57
CA ALA A 324 -16.90 -3.71 -18.27
C ALA A 324 -17.59 -5.02 -18.69
N MET A 325 -18.90 -5.11 -18.50
CA MET A 325 -19.73 -6.28 -18.81
C MET A 325 -20.11 -6.40 -20.29
N GLU A 326 -20.01 -5.33 -21.09
CA GLU A 326 -20.48 -5.30 -22.50
C GLU A 326 -19.87 -6.43 -23.36
N SER A 327 -18.62 -6.77 -23.10
CA SER A 327 -17.86 -7.82 -23.81
C SER A 327 -17.40 -8.97 -22.90
N ASP A 328 -17.88 -9.01 -21.66
CA ASP A 328 -17.36 -9.90 -20.62
C ASP A 328 -18.45 -10.78 -20.02
N VAL A 329 -18.67 -11.91 -20.69
CA VAL A 329 -19.70 -12.87 -20.31
C VAL A 329 -19.40 -13.50 -18.94
N GLU A 330 -18.13 -13.75 -18.63
CA GLU A 330 -17.72 -14.36 -17.36
C GLU A 330 -17.93 -13.41 -16.17
N LEU A 331 -17.60 -12.12 -16.33
CA LEU A 331 -17.91 -11.11 -15.32
C LEU A 331 -19.42 -11.01 -15.11
N ARG A 332 -20.21 -11.00 -16.18
CA ARG A 332 -21.67 -10.95 -16.09
C ARG A 332 -22.24 -12.15 -15.33
N GLN A 333 -21.79 -13.35 -15.65
CA GLN A 333 -22.17 -14.58 -14.94
C GLN A 333 -21.79 -14.53 -13.46
N SER A 334 -20.57 -14.05 -13.16
CA SER A 334 -20.09 -13.91 -11.77
C SER A 334 -20.97 -12.96 -10.95
N ILE A 335 -21.45 -11.86 -11.56
CA ILE A 335 -22.38 -10.92 -10.91
C ILE A 335 -23.77 -11.54 -10.73
N GLU A 336 -24.26 -12.27 -11.74
CA GLU A 336 -25.53 -13.02 -11.64
C GLU A 336 -25.47 -14.04 -10.49
N ASP A 337 -24.37 -14.80 -10.37
CA ASP A 337 -24.15 -15.78 -9.31
C ASP A 337 -24.17 -15.15 -7.90
N VAL A 338 -23.63 -13.94 -7.73
CA VAL A 338 -23.72 -13.20 -6.46
C VAL A 338 -25.17 -12.90 -6.06
N THR A 339 -26.02 -12.56 -7.03
CA THR A 339 -27.43 -12.28 -6.72
C THR A 339 -28.19 -13.53 -6.27
N LEU A 340 -27.80 -14.70 -6.79
CA LEU A 340 -28.41 -16.00 -6.50
C LEU A 340 -27.81 -16.69 -5.27
N SER A 341 -26.55 -16.39 -4.94
CA SER A 341 -25.81 -17.07 -3.87
C SER A 341 -26.38 -16.79 -2.48
N PRO A 342 -26.58 -17.81 -1.63
CA PRO A 342 -27.01 -17.61 -0.23
C PRO A 342 -25.93 -16.96 0.64
N ASN A 343 -24.66 -16.97 0.21
CA ASN A 343 -23.53 -16.46 0.98
C ASN A 343 -23.26 -14.96 0.74
N SER A 344 -23.89 -14.36 -0.27
CA SER A 344 -23.71 -12.95 -0.59
C SER A 344 -24.53 -12.05 0.34
N THR A 345 -23.94 -10.94 0.76
CA THR A 345 -24.55 -9.97 1.67
C THR A 345 -25.83 -9.37 1.07
N PRO A 346 -26.90 -9.19 1.85
CA PRO A 346 -28.13 -8.53 1.38
C PRO A 346 -27.87 -7.16 0.75
N GLU A 347 -26.94 -6.40 1.33
CA GLU A 347 -26.54 -5.07 0.90
C GLU A 347 -25.96 -5.10 -0.52
N THR A 348 -25.09 -6.06 -0.82
CA THR A 348 -24.53 -6.23 -2.18
C THR A 348 -25.61 -6.56 -3.21
N LYS A 349 -26.57 -7.42 -2.85
CA LYS A 349 -27.69 -7.77 -3.75
C LYS A 349 -28.60 -6.59 -4.03
N GLU A 350 -28.90 -5.79 -3.02
CA GLU A 350 -29.66 -4.55 -3.17
C GLU A 350 -28.92 -3.54 -4.05
N LEU A 351 -27.61 -3.39 -3.85
CA LEU A 351 -26.79 -2.52 -4.69
C LEU A 351 -26.82 -2.95 -6.16
N ILE A 352 -26.55 -4.22 -6.47
CA ILE A 352 -26.58 -4.75 -7.85
C ILE A 352 -27.94 -4.49 -8.51
N THR A 353 -29.03 -4.69 -7.76
CA THR A 353 -30.38 -4.44 -8.23
C THR A 353 -30.62 -2.95 -8.51
N SER A 354 -30.16 -2.07 -7.61
CA SER A 354 -30.30 -0.62 -7.76
C SER A 354 -29.54 -0.06 -8.97
N LEU A 355 -28.40 -0.67 -9.31
CA LEU A 355 -27.56 -0.32 -10.45
C LEU A 355 -28.15 -0.83 -11.78
N LYS A 356 -29.16 -1.71 -11.74
CA LYS A 356 -29.81 -2.30 -12.93
C LYS A 356 -28.81 -2.96 -13.89
N LEU A 357 -27.84 -3.70 -13.33
CA LEU A 357 -26.77 -4.32 -14.12
C LEU A 357 -27.23 -5.53 -14.95
N LEU A 358 -28.31 -6.18 -14.53
CA LEU A 358 -28.77 -7.47 -15.09
C LEU A 358 -30.09 -7.36 -15.88
N SER A 359 -30.62 -6.14 -16.05
CA SER A 359 -31.90 -5.86 -16.73
C SER A 359 -31.77 -5.58 -18.21
#